data_AF-M6K8F8-F1
#
_entry.id   AF-M6K8F8-F1
#
_cell.length_a   1.000
_cell.length_b   1.000
_cell.length_c   1.000
_cell.angle_alpha   90.00
_cell.angle_beta   90.00
_cell.angle_gamma   90.00
#
_symmetry.space_group_name_H-M   'P 1'
#
loop_
_entity.id
_entity.type
_entity.pdbx_description
1 polymer ?
#
loop_
_entity_poly.entity_id
_entity_poly.type
_entity_poly.pdbx_seq_one_letter_code
_entity_poly.pdbx_strand_id
1 'polypeptide(L)'
;MGRSTPLGIYTAVISIPGILGAQITTNKNPYSGAIEFGWINIYVSDGTSNPPQSLLDLVLKTIEGDLNDPSNFPGFSAAGTWVNVFKIPVLGITVRFRLEVLNNSQVSLEEANTIATNALTSYINTLPIGFDVLLKQVEATILKSHPDFYRVTILEFYGKLANNPVPNPIPTPNDISVPPTFLPRTGGSSLGVITCEISKVDSL
;
A
#
# COMPACT_ATOMS: atom_id res chain seq x y z
N MET A 1 -2.42 2.77 -32.94
CA MET A 1 -3.50 2.99 -31.95
C MET A 1 -3.43 2.09 -30.71
N GLY A 2 -2.86 0.88 -30.77
CA GLY A 2 -2.78 0.01 -29.57
C GLY A 2 -1.87 0.50 -28.42
N ARG A 3 -0.85 1.31 -28.71
CA ARG A 3 0.12 1.83 -27.72
C ARG A 3 -0.46 2.87 -26.76
N SER A 4 -1.41 3.68 -27.21
CA SER A 4 -2.00 4.79 -26.45
C SER A 4 -3.24 4.40 -25.65
N THR A 5 -3.47 3.10 -25.48
CA THR A 5 -4.53 2.59 -24.60
C THR A 5 -4.05 2.61 -23.15
N PRO A 6 -4.95 2.69 -22.14
CA PRO A 6 -4.56 2.57 -20.74
C PRO A 6 -3.73 1.31 -20.46
N LEU A 7 -4.06 0.19 -21.11
CA LEU A 7 -3.30 -1.06 -20.99
C LEU A 7 -1.90 -0.97 -21.65
N GLY A 8 -1.79 -0.32 -22.81
CA GLY A 8 -0.51 -0.10 -23.47
C GLY A 8 0.43 0.78 -22.64
N ILE A 9 -0.10 1.87 -22.08
CA ILE A 9 0.63 2.75 -21.16
C ILE A 9 1.01 1.98 -19.89
N TYR A 10 0.08 1.25 -19.28
CA TYR A 10 0.37 0.41 -18.11
C TYR A 10 1.53 -0.54 -18.38
N THR A 11 1.46 -1.27 -19.49
CA THR A 11 2.49 -2.25 -19.90
C THR A 11 3.85 -1.59 -20.10
N ALA A 12 3.89 -0.40 -20.70
CA ALA A 12 5.12 0.37 -20.85
C ALA A 12 5.71 0.77 -19.50
N VAL A 13 4.89 1.30 -18.57
CA VAL A 13 5.33 1.72 -17.24
C VAL A 13 5.90 0.54 -16.44
N ILE A 14 5.20 -0.60 -16.37
CA ILE A 14 5.67 -1.76 -15.59
C ILE A 14 6.92 -2.42 -16.19
N SER A 15 7.24 -2.15 -17.46
CA SER A 15 8.44 -2.66 -18.11
C SER A 15 9.71 -1.88 -17.77
N ILE A 16 9.58 -0.70 -17.15
CA ILE A 16 10.70 0.14 -16.74
C ILE A 16 11.40 -0.51 -15.54
N PRO A 17 12.71 -0.80 -15.61
CA PRO A 17 13.45 -1.35 -14.49
C PRO A 17 13.34 -0.47 -13.24
N GLY A 18 13.09 -1.10 -12.09
CA GLY A 18 12.89 -0.41 -10.82
C GLY A 18 11.43 -0.06 -10.50
N ILE A 19 10.49 -0.27 -11.44
CA ILE A 19 9.06 -0.22 -11.15
C ILE A 19 8.59 -1.61 -10.69
N LEU A 20 8.00 -1.69 -9.49
CA LEU A 20 7.36 -2.91 -8.98
C LEU A 20 5.85 -2.92 -9.18
N GLY A 21 5.23 -1.75 -9.34
CA GLY A 21 3.81 -1.64 -9.59
C GLY A 21 3.40 -0.25 -10.05
N ALA A 22 2.29 -0.19 -10.79
CA ALA A 22 1.71 1.06 -11.25
C ALA A 22 0.17 1.00 -11.17
N GLN A 23 -0.46 2.17 -11.13
CA GLN A 23 -1.89 2.35 -11.32
C GLN A 23 -2.13 3.52 -12.27
N ILE A 24 -3.13 3.39 -13.12
CA ILE A 24 -3.48 4.43 -14.09
C ILE A 24 -4.90 4.89 -13.86
N THR A 25 -5.08 6.19 -13.79
CA THR A 25 -6.40 6.82 -13.88
C THR A 25 -6.43 7.73 -15.10
N THR A 26 -7.59 7.81 -15.75
CA THR A 26 -7.78 8.64 -16.93
C THR A 26 -8.97 9.56 -16.71
N ASN A 27 -8.99 10.67 -17.45
CA ASN A 27 -10.08 11.64 -17.47
C ASN A 27 -10.40 12.24 -16.08
N LYS A 28 -9.37 12.45 -15.27
CA LYS A 28 -9.47 13.06 -13.95
C LYS A 28 -8.33 14.05 -13.78
N ASN A 29 -8.66 15.30 -13.46
CA ASN A 29 -7.66 16.30 -13.15
C ASN A 29 -6.95 15.91 -11.85
N PRO A 30 -5.61 15.80 -11.82
CA PRO A 30 -4.90 15.30 -10.64
C PRO A 30 -4.85 16.30 -9.49
N TYR A 31 -5.09 17.58 -9.74
CA TYR A 31 -5.03 18.64 -8.73
C TYR A 31 -6.39 18.92 -8.11
N SER A 32 -7.45 18.98 -8.92
CA SER A 32 -8.82 19.23 -8.43
C SER A 32 -9.60 17.97 -8.13
N GLY A 33 -9.21 16.82 -8.69
CA GLY A 33 -9.94 15.57 -8.61
C GLY A 33 -11.24 15.54 -9.42
N ALA A 34 -11.56 16.61 -10.16
CA ALA A 34 -12.72 16.67 -11.04
C ALA A 34 -12.55 15.80 -12.28
N ILE A 35 -13.67 15.35 -12.85
CA ILE A 35 -13.67 14.65 -14.14
C ILE A 35 -13.32 15.68 -15.22
N GLU A 36 -12.21 15.45 -15.92
CA GLU A 36 -11.74 16.31 -17.01
C GLU A 36 -11.01 15.44 -18.03
N PHE A 37 -11.44 15.48 -19.29
CA PHE A 37 -10.92 14.63 -20.34
C PHE A 37 -9.48 14.98 -20.74
N GLY A 38 -8.73 13.98 -21.20
CA GLY A 38 -7.37 14.17 -21.71
C GLY A 38 -6.28 13.96 -20.66
N TRP A 39 -6.61 13.93 -19.37
CA TRP A 39 -5.64 13.58 -18.31
C TRP A 39 -5.35 12.08 -18.25
N ILE A 40 -4.07 11.74 -18.14
CA ILE A 40 -3.55 10.41 -17.86
C ILE A 40 -2.66 10.53 -16.62
N ASN A 41 -3.14 10.07 -15.47
CA ASN A 41 -2.36 10.08 -14.24
C ASN A 41 -1.83 8.68 -13.96
N ILE A 42 -0.52 8.59 -13.80
CA ILE A 42 0.22 7.35 -13.57
C ILE A 42 0.78 7.42 -12.16
N TYR A 43 0.40 6.48 -11.31
CA TYR A 43 0.92 6.34 -9.97
C TYR A 43 1.88 5.16 -9.95
N VAL A 44 3.13 5.38 -9.55
CA VAL A 44 4.18 4.34 -9.56
C VAL A 44 4.72 4.01 -8.17
N SER A 45 5.13 2.75 -8.01
CA SER A 45 5.83 2.24 -6.83
C SER A 45 7.07 1.47 -7.25
N ASP A 46 8.18 1.75 -6.58
CA ASP A 46 9.46 1.04 -6.64
C ASP A 46 9.61 -0.02 -5.52
N GLY A 47 8.59 -0.18 -4.69
CA GLY A 47 8.60 -1.04 -3.49
C GLY A 47 8.99 -0.33 -2.20
N THR A 48 9.61 0.85 -2.28
CA THR A 48 10.04 1.64 -1.11
C THR A 48 8.98 2.64 -0.67
N SER A 49 7.90 2.78 -1.44
CA SER A 49 6.85 3.80 -1.27
C SER A 49 7.31 5.24 -1.51
N ASN A 50 8.57 5.43 -1.89
CA ASN A 50 9.13 6.75 -2.16
C ASN A 50 10.12 6.70 -3.32
N PRO A 51 9.64 6.39 -4.54
CA PRO A 51 10.48 6.34 -5.73
C PRO A 51 11.22 7.68 -5.94
N PRO A 52 12.48 7.65 -6.39
CA PRO A 52 13.25 8.85 -6.67
C PRO A 52 12.65 9.63 -7.85
N GLN A 53 12.80 10.95 -7.85
CA GLN A 53 12.26 11.82 -8.91
C GLN A 53 12.77 11.42 -10.30
N SER A 54 14.04 11.00 -10.41
CA SER A 54 14.62 10.52 -11.67
C SER A 54 13.87 9.32 -12.27
N LEU A 55 13.30 8.45 -11.43
CA LEU A 55 12.47 7.33 -11.89
C LEU A 55 11.10 7.83 -12.37
N LEU A 56 10.51 8.82 -11.71
CA LEU A 56 9.25 9.43 -12.15
C LEU A 56 9.43 10.16 -13.48
N ASP A 57 10.54 10.90 -13.64
CA ASP A 57 10.88 11.61 -14.88
C ASP A 57 11.15 10.63 -16.02
N LEU A 58 11.80 9.49 -15.73
CA LEU A 58 11.99 8.43 -16.72
C LEU A 58 10.65 7.86 -17.19
N VAL A 59 9.72 7.58 -16.27
CA VAL A 59 8.37 7.13 -16.62
C VAL A 59 7.65 8.16 -17.49
N LEU A 60 7.69 9.44 -17.11
CA LEU A 60 7.08 10.52 -17.88
C LEU A 60 7.65 10.57 -19.30
N LYS A 61 8.99 10.56 -19.40
CA LYS A 61 9.72 10.56 -20.67
C LYS A 61 9.37 9.35 -21.55
N THR A 62 9.22 8.17 -20.96
CA THR A 62 8.78 6.96 -21.70
C THR A 62 7.38 7.11 -22.28
N ILE A 63 6.46 7.73 -21.54
CA ILE A 63 5.06 7.83 -21.97
C ILE A 63 4.80 9.02 -22.91
N GLU A 64 5.38 10.19 -22.64
CA GLU A 64 5.28 11.35 -23.54
C GLU A 64 6.17 11.20 -24.78
N GLY A 65 7.29 10.49 -24.65
CA GLY A 65 8.30 10.35 -25.69
C GLY A 65 9.35 11.46 -25.63
N ASP A 66 10.43 11.27 -26.37
CA ASP A 66 11.49 12.27 -26.55
C ASP A 66 11.73 12.51 -28.04
N LEU A 67 11.49 13.74 -28.49
CA LEU A 67 11.70 14.14 -29.88
C LEU A 67 13.18 14.10 -30.28
N ASN A 68 14.09 14.20 -29.32
CA ASN A 68 15.53 14.12 -29.55
C ASN A 68 16.07 12.68 -29.50
N ASP A 69 15.28 11.73 -28.97
CA ASP A 69 15.62 10.30 -28.92
C ASP A 69 14.38 9.41 -29.15
N PRO A 70 13.78 9.46 -30.34
CA PRO A 70 12.57 8.70 -30.66
C PRO A 70 12.81 7.19 -30.76
N SER A 71 14.08 6.76 -30.93
CA SER A 71 14.45 5.35 -30.96
C SER A 71 14.24 4.67 -29.61
N ASN A 72 14.64 5.32 -28.52
CA ASN A 72 14.51 4.77 -27.17
C ASN A 72 13.20 5.22 -26.49
N PHE A 73 12.70 6.41 -26.84
CA PHE A 73 11.49 7.00 -26.24
C PHE A 73 10.47 7.40 -27.33
N PRO A 74 9.84 6.41 -28.01
CA PRO A 74 8.91 6.66 -29.11
C PRO A 74 7.58 7.31 -28.69
N GLY A 75 7.30 7.40 -27.38
CA GLY A 75 6.04 7.88 -26.84
C GLY A 75 4.91 6.84 -26.93
N PHE A 76 4.06 6.84 -25.91
CA PHE A 76 2.85 6.02 -25.82
C PHE A 76 1.58 6.86 -25.74
N SER A 77 1.65 8.08 -25.19
CA SER A 77 0.52 8.99 -25.09
C SER A 77 -0.04 9.40 -26.46
N ALA A 78 -1.34 9.69 -26.50
CA ALA A 78 -1.97 10.24 -27.70
C ALA A 78 -1.79 11.76 -27.73
N ALA A 79 -1.75 12.34 -28.92
CA ALA A 79 -1.71 13.79 -29.07
C ALA A 79 -2.91 14.45 -28.38
N GLY A 80 -2.67 15.56 -27.69
CA GLY A 80 -3.71 16.29 -26.94
C GLY A 80 -4.07 15.68 -25.58
N THR A 81 -3.28 14.72 -25.08
CA THR A 81 -3.38 14.23 -23.70
C THR A 81 -2.33 14.90 -22.83
N TRP A 82 -2.64 15.03 -21.54
CA TRP A 82 -1.70 15.50 -20.52
C TRP A 82 -1.34 14.34 -19.61
N VAL A 83 -0.05 14.03 -19.54
CA VAL A 83 0.47 12.93 -18.73
C VAL A 83 1.05 13.49 -17.43
N ASN A 84 0.66 12.90 -16.31
CA ASN A 84 1.26 13.19 -15.02
C ASN A 84 1.71 11.90 -14.35
N VAL A 85 2.89 11.93 -13.75
CA VAL A 85 3.45 10.81 -13.01
C VAL A 85 3.61 11.19 -11.55
N PHE A 86 3.03 10.38 -10.67
CA PHE A 86 3.07 10.55 -9.23
C PHE A 86 3.66 9.30 -8.59
N LYS A 87 4.27 9.45 -7.41
CA LYS A 87 4.44 8.30 -6.52
C LYS A 87 3.09 7.82 -6.01
N ILE A 88 2.95 6.51 -5.80
CA ILE A 88 1.75 5.97 -5.17
C ILE A 88 1.63 6.51 -3.75
N PRO A 89 0.52 7.16 -3.39
CA PRO A 89 0.27 7.56 -2.02
C PRO A 89 0.12 6.34 -1.12
N VAL A 90 0.67 6.43 0.08
CA VAL A 90 0.61 5.37 1.07
C VAL A 90 -0.48 5.64 2.09
N LEU A 91 -1.31 4.64 2.33
CA LEU A 91 -2.22 4.59 3.45
C LEU A 91 -1.53 3.83 4.60
N GLY A 92 -1.13 4.56 5.64
CA GLY A 92 -0.54 4.01 6.85
C GLY A 92 -1.58 3.25 7.66
N ILE A 93 -1.40 1.95 7.78
CA ILE A 93 -2.29 1.04 8.53
C ILE A 93 -1.78 0.93 9.96
N THR A 94 -2.64 1.32 10.90
CA THR A 94 -2.39 1.20 12.32
C THR A 94 -3.23 0.08 12.92
N VAL A 95 -2.59 -0.78 13.69
CA VAL A 95 -3.22 -1.90 14.39
C VAL A 95 -2.73 -1.93 15.83
N ARG A 96 -3.64 -1.80 16.80
CA ARG A 96 -3.38 -2.14 18.20
C ARG A 96 -4.19 -3.37 18.56
N PHE A 97 -3.55 -4.39 19.11
CA PHE A 97 -4.23 -5.63 19.46
C PHE A 97 -3.75 -6.19 20.81
N ARG A 98 -4.61 -7.00 21.42
CA ARG A 98 -4.28 -7.84 22.56
C ARG A 98 -4.15 -9.30 22.11
N LEU A 99 -3.06 -9.94 22.50
CA LEU A 99 -2.76 -11.33 22.21
C LEU A 99 -2.73 -12.14 23.51
N GLU A 100 -3.54 -13.20 23.53
CA GLU A 100 -3.56 -14.19 24.59
C GLU A 100 -2.78 -15.42 24.13
N VAL A 101 -1.74 -15.77 24.88
CA VAL A 101 -0.86 -16.93 24.62
C VAL A 101 -1.14 -18.01 25.67
N LEU A 102 -1.11 -19.28 25.28
CA LEU A 102 -1.30 -20.38 26.22
C LEU A 102 -0.23 -20.36 27.32
N ASN A 103 -0.65 -20.60 28.57
CA ASN A 103 0.25 -20.51 29.73
C ASN A 103 1.38 -21.54 29.68
N ASN A 104 1.10 -22.73 29.14
CA ASN A 104 2.06 -23.81 28.91
C ASN A 104 3.06 -23.54 27.76
N SER A 105 2.89 -22.43 27.02
CA SER A 105 3.79 -22.06 25.94
C SER A 105 5.20 -21.79 26.47
N GLN A 106 6.18 -22.31 25.73
CA GLN A 106 7.61 -22.04 25.94
C GLN A 106 8.02 -20.68 25.38
N VAL A 107 7.16 -20.04 24.58
CA VAL A 107 7.44 -18.73 23.97
C VAL A 107 7.37 -17.65 25.05
N SER A 108 8.41 -16.84 25.14
CA SER A 108 8.40 -15.66 26.00
C SER A 108 7.44 -14.60 25.46
N LEU A 109 6.98 -13.69 26.32
CA LEU A 109 6.08 -12.62 25.87
C LEU A 109 6.73 -11.72 24.81
N GLU A 110 8.04 -11.50 24.90
CA GLU A 110 8.79 -10.68 23.94
C GLU A 110 8.91 -11.37 22.57
N GLU A 111 9.17 -12.68 22.56
CA GLU A 111 9.16 -13.47 21.32
C GLU A 111 7.77 -13.51 20.70
N ALA A 112 6.72 -13.70 21.50
CA ALA A 112 5.34 -13.68 21.02
C ALA A 112 5.00 -12.33 20.37
N ASN A 113 5.45 -11.22 20.97
CA ASN A 113 5.30 -9.88 20.39
C ASN A 113 5.98 -9.80 19.02
N THR A 114 7.24 -10.21 18.97
CA THR A 114 8.06 -10.16 17.76
C THR A 114 7.45 -11.00 16.65
N ILE A 115 7.00 -12.23 16.95
CA ILE A 115 6.36 -13.13 15.98
C ILE A 115 5.07 -12.50 15.43
N ALA A 116 4.17 -12.05 16.31
CA ALA A 116 2.88 -11.50 15.91
C ALA A 116 3.03 -10.20 15.10
N THR A 117 3.88 -9.28 15.55
CA THR A 117 4.10 -8.00 14.87
C THR A 117 4.81 -8.16 13.53
N ASN A 118 5.79 -9.06 13.42
CA ASN A 118 6.45 -9.35 12.16
C ASN A 118 5.53 -10.03 11.15
N ALA A 119 4.71 -11.00 11.59
CA ALA A 119 3.74 -11.67 10.73
C ALA A 119 2.73 -10.65 10.15
N LEU A 120 2.21 -9.76 11.00
CA LEU A 120 1.27 -8.73 10.58
C LEU A 120 1.92 -7.67 9.68
N THR A 121 3.15 -7.25 10.00
CA THR A 121 3.93 -6.32 9.17
C THR A 121 4.15 -6.89 7.77
N SER A 122 4.54 -8.16 7.68
CA SER A 122 4.75 -8.87 6.41
C SER A 122 3.46 -8.97 5.59
N TYR A 123 2.35 -9.34 6.23
CA TYR A 123 1.05 -9.37 5.56
C TYR A 123 0.66 -8.01 4.98
N ILE A 124 0.66 -6.94 5.78
CA ILE A 124 0.24 -5.61 5.31
C ILE A 124 1.18 -5.10 4.21
N ASN A 125 2.49 -5.28 4.36
CA ASN A 125 3.47 -4.74 3.42
C ASN A 125 3.58 -5.54 2.11
N THR A 126 2.99 -6.73 2.03
CA THR A 126 2.91 -7.52 0.80
C THR A 126 1.59 -7.32 0.04
N LEU A 127 0.61 -6.61 0.63
CA LEU A 127 -0.65 -6.33 -0.04
C LEU A 127 -0.43 -5.48 -1.31
N PRO A 128 -1.10 -5.83 -2.43
CA PRO A 128 -1.06 -5.03 -3.66
C PRO A 128 -1.71 -3.66 -3.50
N ILE A 129 -1.50 -2.81 -4.51
CA ILE A 129 -2.12 -1.48 -4.58
C ILE A 129 -3.64 -1.62 -4.67
N GLY A 130 -4.38 -0.84 -3.88
CA GLY A 130 -5.84 -0.84 -3.87
C GLY A 130 -6.49 -2.05 -3.20
N PHE A 131 -5.72 -2.92 -2.54
CA PHE A 131 -6.29 -4.04 -1.79
C PHE A 131 -6.72 -3.60 -0.39
N ASP A 132 -7.96 -3.92 -0.05
CA ASP A 132 -8.53 -3.68 1.27
C ASP A 132 -7.81 -4.51 2.35
N VAL A 133 -7.73 -3.96 3.56
CA VAL A 133 -7.17 -4.67 4.72
C VAL A 133 -8.33 -5.21 5.56
N LEU A 134 -8.59 -6.51 5.43
CA LEU A 134 -9.71 -7.16 6.10
C LEU A 134 -9.37 -7.48 7.56
N LEU A 135 -10.28 -7.13 8.47
CA LEU A 135 -10.14 -7.34 9.91
C LEU A 135 -9.94 -8.83 10.23
N LYS A 136 -10.72 -9.71 9.60
CA LYS A 136 -10.61 -11.17 9.79
C LYS A 136 -9.29 -11.74 9.28
N GLN A 137 -8.72 -11.15 8.22
CA GLN A 137 -7.43 -11.58 7.72
C GLN A 137 -6.30 -11.14 8.66
N VAL A 138 -6.42 -9.96 9.29
CA VAL A 138 -5.49 -9.49 10.34
C VAL A 138 -5.52 -10.44 11.55
N GLU A 139 -6.71 -10.74 12.07
CA GLU A 139 -6.88 -11.70 13.18
C GLU A 139 -6.28 -13.07 12.83
N ALA A 140 -6.62 -13.61 11.66
CA ALA A 140 -6.13 -14.91 11.21
C ALA A 140 -4.61 -14.94 10.99
N THR A 141 -4.02 -13.86 10.48
CA THR A 141 -2.56 -13.75 10.28
C THR A 141 -1.82 -13.85 11.60
N ILE A 142 -2.32 -13.15 12.64
CA ILE A 142 -1.74 -13.22 13.97
C ILE A 142 -1.88 -14.64 14.53
N LEU A 143 -3.08 -15.19 14.59
CA LEU A 143 -3.32 -16.52 15.19
C LEU A 143 -2.57 -17.65 14.48
N LYS A 144 -2.37 -17.56 13.15
CA LYS A 144 -1.63 -18.57 12.39
C LYS A 144 -0.12 -18.45 12.52
N SER A 145 0.39 -17.35 13.06
CA SER A 145 1.84 -17.11 13.14
C SER A 145 2.53 -18.00 14.18
N HIS A 146 1.80 -18.52 15.17
CA HIS A 146 2.33 -19.47 16.14
C HIS A 146 1.22 -20.37 16.71
N PRO A 147 1.45 -21.70 16.89
CA PRO A 147 0.44 -22.63 17.40
C PRO A 147 -0.06 -22.32 18.82
N ASP A 148 0.79 -21.72 19.65
CA ASP A 148 0.43 -21.38 21.05
C ASP A 148 -0.38 -20.09 21.20
N PHE A 149 -0.67 -19.38 20.09
CA PHE A 149 -1.51 -18.18 20.12
C PHE A 149 -2.97 -18.59 20.20
N TYR A 150 -3.61 -18.23 21.31
CA TYR A 150 -4.94 -18.72 21.65
C TYR A 150 -6.04 -17.80 21.14
N ARG A 151 -5.91 -16.50 21.41
CA ARG A 151 -6.92 -15.50 21.03
C ARG A 151 -6.25 -14.16 20.73
N VAL A 152 -6.81 -13.47 19.76
CA VAL A 152 -6.45 -12.09 19.43
C VAL A 152 -7.69 -11.21 19.51
N THR A 153 -7.56 -10.03 20.10
CA THR A 153 -8.59 -8.99 20.13
C THR A 153 -8.02 -7.71 19.55
N ILE A 154 -8.59 -7.24 18.44
CA ILE A 154 -8.18 -5.98 17.83
C ILE A 154 -8.82 -4.82 18.60
N LEU A 155 -8.00 -3.91 19.12
CA LEU A 155 -8.41 -2.76 19.93
C LEU A 155 -8.51 -1.49 19.07
N GLU A 156 -7.57 -1.31 18.14
CA GLU A 156 -7.56 -0.19 17.19
C GLU A 156 -7.21 -0.72 15.81
N PHE A 157 -7.97 -0.28 14.80
CA PHE A 157 -7.72 -0.68 13.41
C PHE A 157 -8.22 0.40 12.47
N TYR A 158 -7.29 1.13 11.85
CA TYR A 158 -7.61 2.20 10.92
C TYR A 158 -6.45 2.50 9.96
N GLY A 159 -6.80 3.06 8.80
CA GLY A 159 -5.85 3.60 7.84
C GLY A 159 -5.86 5.12 7.87
N LYS A 160 -4.68 5.75 7.77
CA LYS A 160 -4.57 7.20 7.61
C LYS A 160 -3.42 7.59 6.70
N LEU A 161 -3.50 8.78 6.10
CA LEU A 161 -2.37 9.37 5.41
C LEU A 161 -1.37 9.93 6.41
N ALA A 162 -0.10 10.02 6.00
CA ALA A 162 0.98 10.49 6.87
C ALA A 162 0.72 11.91 7.42
N ASN A 163 0.14 12.78 6.59
CA ASN A 163 -0.22 14.16 6.92
C ASN A 163 -1.57 14.32 7.64
N ASN A 164 -2.37 13.24 7.73
CA ASN A 164 -3.66 13.30 8.41
C ASN A 164 -3.47 13.06 9.92
N PRO A 165 -4.24 13.77 10.76
CA PRO A 165 -4.23 13.54 12.20
C PRO A 165 -4.72 12.12 12.53
N VAL A 166 -4.37 11.63 13.72
CA VAL A 166 -4.95 10.40 14.26
C VAL A 166 -6.47 10.60 14.42
N PRO A 167 -7.31 9.64 14.00
CA PRO A 167 -8.75 9.74 14.17
C PRO A 167 -9.15 9.95 15.62
N ASN A 168 -10.06 10.89 15.87
CA ASN A 168 -10.62 11.15 17.19
C ASN A 168 -12.14 11.43 17.08
N PRO A 169 -13.02 10.57 17.64
CA PRO A 169 -12.70 9.35 18.38
C PRO A 169 -12.07 8.26 17.48
N ILE A 170 -11.34 7.31 18.10
CA ILE A 170 -10.80 6.17 17.37
C ILE A 170 -11.97 5.33 16.84
N PRO A 171 -11.99 4.98 15.54
CA PRO A 171 -13.07 4.20 14.96
C PRO A 171 -13.11 2.79 15.54
N THR A 172 -14.31 2.22 15.62
CA THR A 172 -14.49 0.80 15.94
C THR A 172 -13.79 -0.05 14.87
N PRO A 173 -13.02 -1.08 15.24
CA PRO A 173 -12.34 -1.94 14.28
C PRO A 173 -13.30 -2.55 13.25
N ASN A 174 -13.03 -2.30 11.97
CA ASN A 174 -13.73 -2.86 10.82
C ASN A 174 -12.78 -2.90 9.61
N ASP A 175 -13.17 -3.59 8.54
CA ASP A 175 -12.39 -3.64 7.29
C ASP A 175 -11.99 -2.24 6.82
N ILE A 176 -10.71 -2.09 6.43
CA ILE A 176 -10.18 -0.82 5.91
C ILE A 176 -10.26 -0.86 4.40
N SER A 177 -11.13 -0.02 3.83
CA SER A 177 -11.17 0.17 2.38
C SER A 177 -10.00 1.03 1.92
N VAL A 178 -9.23 0.52 0.98
CA VAL A 178 -8.06 1.20 0.41
C VAL A 178 -8.43 1.72 -0.97
N PRO A 179 -8.27 3.02 -1.24
CA PRO A 179 -8.56 3.53 -2.58
C PRO A 179 -7.70 2.83 -3.64
N PRO A 180 -8.21 2.60 -4.87
CA PRO A 180 -7.52 1.82 -5.89
C PRO A 180 -6.12 2.32 -6.28
N THR A 181 -5.83 3.59 -6.02
CA THR A 181 -4.53 4.24 -6.31
C THR A 181 -3.62 4.33 -5.09
N PHE A 182 -3.96 3.72 -3.96
CA PHE A 182 -3.24 3.82 -2.69
C PHE A 182 -2.62 2.47 -2.31
N LEU A 183 -1.47 2.53 -1.64
CA LEU A 183 -0.77 1.37 -1.14
C LEU A 183 -0.96 1.24 0.38
N PRO A 184 -1.51 0.14 0.90
CA PRO A 184 -1.57 -0.08 2.34
C PRO A 184 -0.18 -0.48 2.84
N ARG A 185 0.36 0.25 3.82
CA ARG A 185 1.66 -0.08 4.46
C ARG A 185 1.62 0.20 5.95
N THR A 186 2.54 -0.41 6.68
CA THR A 186 2.76 -0.12 8.09
C THR A 186 4.25 0.03 8.39
N GLY A 187 4.59 0.83 9.40
CA GLY A 187 5.97 1.21 9.75
C GLY A 187 6.63 2.20 8.77
N GLY A 188 7.87 2.56 9.07
CA GLY A 188 8.71 3.40 8.21
C GLY A 188 8.05 4.73 7.84
N SER A 189 8.12 5.09 6.56
CA SER A 189 7.57 6.34 6.00
C SER A 189 6.04 6.36 5.90
N SER A 190 5.36 5.22 6.10
CA SER A 190 3.89 5.15 6.09
C SER A 190 3.25 5.76 7.33
N LEU A 191 4.01 5.85 8.43
CA LEU A 191 3.56 6.20 9.78
C LEU A 191 2.43 5.31 10.34
N GLY A 192 2.12 4.18 9.68
CA GLY A 192 1.30 3.13 10.27
C GLY A 192 2.05 2.48 11.43
N VAL A 193 1.33 2.11 12.49
CA VAL A 193 1.95 1.57 13.71
C VAL A 193 1.28 0.26 14.09
N ILE A 194 2.08 -0.76 14.42
CA ILE A 194 1.58 -2.00 15.02
C ILE A 194 2.01 -2.01 16.49
N THR A 195 1.04 -2.15 17.40
CA THR A 195 1.29 -2.31 18.84
C THR A 195 0.54 -3.52 19.38
N CYS A 196 1.16 -4.18 20.36
CA CYS A 196 0.69 -5.44 20.92
C CYS A 196 0.69 -5.38 22.45
N GLU A 197 -0.42 -5.78 23.06
CA GLU A 197 -0.55 -6.08 24.49
C GLU A 197 -0.60 -7.61 24.65
N ILE A 198 0.25 -8.22 25.48
CA ILE A 198 0.33 -9.69 25.58
C ILE A 198 0.08 -10.15 27.01
N SER A 199 -0.71 -11.21 27.14
CA SER A 199 -0.95 -11.91 28.40
C SER A 199 -0.94 -13.43 28.22
N LYS A 200 -0.50 -14.16 29.25
CA LYS A 200 -0.67 -15.61 29.31
C LYS A 200 -2.06 -15.96 29.87
N VAL A 201 -2.68 -17.00 29.31
CA VAL A 201 -3.99 -17.51 29.76
C VAL A 201 -3.96 -19.04 29.83
N ASP A 202 -4.66 -19.61 30.80
CA ASP A 202 -4.89 -21.05 30.86
C ASP A 202 -5.91 -21.47 29.81
N SER A 203 -5.73 -22.63 29.19
CA SER A 203 -6.72 -23.21 28.29
C SER A 203 -7.98 -23.57 29.10
N LEU A 204 -9.14 -23.08 28.66
CA LEU A 204 -10.45 -23.48 29.20
C LEU A 204 -10.75 -24.96 28.93
#